data_AF-A0A7S1ABM9-F1
#
_entry.id   AF-A0A7S1ABM9-F1
#
_cell.length_a   1.000
_cell.length_b   1.000
_cell.length_c   1.000
_cell.angle_alpha   90.00
_cell.angle_beta   90.00
_cell.angle_gamma   90.00
#
_symmetry.space_group_name_H-M   'P 1'
#
loop_
_entity.id
_entity.type
_entity.pdbx_description
1 polymer ?
#
loop_
_entity_poly.entity_id
_entity_poly.type
_entity_poly.pdbx_seq_one_letter_code
_entity_poly.pdbx_strand_id
1 'polypeptide(L)'
;PGFAPAGLCCLVLLEPLSAQPKVQLAATLEPAAAVNLEYLAIALQVRREGKEPWFSLDPVARDGPVQDLTAMQKKHFEPEWLASTSVGDLLFQADYHLKELSMGECDQPVVGMRSCLDYAEASQEQWNAREWFKVRKAEVHLSQDHVLIPFVRMGVEAREQVVDVMGLHDAPMTRPDHPMVRYAQEFTKNFDLIAERRSVIFHLRELAKASVLAKFLIKAKVHLDDA
;
A
#
# COMPACT_ATOMS: atom_id res chain seq x y z
N PRO A 1 23.65 -6.75 -26.51
CA PRO A 1 23.02 -7.85 -25.74
C PRO A 1 22.82 -7.41 -24.29
N GLY A 2 21.59 -6.98 -23.96
CA GLY A 2 21.24 -6.50 -22.62
C GLY A 2 21.32 -7.64 -21.60
N PHE A 3 22.08 -7.44 -20.54
CA PHE A 3 22.16 -8.35 -19.42
C PHE A 3 20.84 -8.25 -18.63
N ALA A 4 19.98 -9.27 -18.73
CA ALA A 4 18.86 -9.41 -17.81
C ALA A 4 19.41 -10.01 -16.50
N PRO A 5 19.43 -9.28 -15.37
CA PRO A 5 19.92 -9.83 -14.12
C PRO A 5 19.05 -11.01 -13.68
N ALA A 6 19.67 -12.18 -13.46
CA ALA A 6 19.02 -13.32 -12.85
C ALA A 6 19.02 -13.13 -11.32
N GLY A 7 17.87 -12.77 -10.75
CA GLY A 7 17.70 -12.55 -9.30
C GLY A 7 17.24 -11.15 -8.95
N LEU A 8 17.64 -10.66 -7.78
CA LEU A 8 17.29 -9.31 -7.32
C LEU A 8 18.06 -8.26 -8.13
N CYS A 9 17.40 -7.14 -8.40
CA CYS A 9 17.98 -6.00 -9.12
C CYS A 9 17.72 -4.69 -8.40
N CYS A 10 18.58 -3.71 -8.63
CA CYS A 10 18.49 -2.35 -8.10
C CYS A 10 18.74 -1.32 -9.21
N LEU A 11 18.46 -0.04 -8.91
CA LEU A 11 18.81 1.07 -9.79
C LEU A 11 20.08 1.76 -9.30
N VAL A 12 21.03 1.96 -10.20
CA VAL A 12 22.25 2.74 -9.95
C VAL A 12 22.13 4.07 -10.69
N LEU A 13 22.27 5.17 -9.97
CA LEU A 13 22.27 6.52 -10.52
C LEU A 13 23.62 6.79 -11.18
N LEU A 14 23.60 6.95 -12.50
CA LEU A 14 24.74 7.36 -13.30
C LEU A 14 24.84 8.88 -13.30
N GLU A 15 26.06 9.37 -13.15
CA GLU A 15 26.37 10.81 -13.21
C GLU A 15 25.43 11.65 -12.33
N PRO A 16 25.38 11.42 -11.00
CA PRO A 16 24.39 12.02 -10.10
C PRO A 16 24.41 13.56 -10.06
N LEU A 17 25.51 14.18 -10.53
CA LEU A 17 25.69 15.64 -10.60
C LEU A 17 25.38 16.22 -12.00
N SER A 18 24.95 15.38 -12.95
CA SER A 18 24.56 15.77 -14.31
C SER A 18 23.24 16.56 -14.31
N ALA A 19 23.07 17.43 -15.31
CA ALA A 19 21.79 18.10 -15.57
C ALA A 19 20.68 17.12 -16.03
N GLN A 20 21.08 15.94 -16.50
CA GLN A 20 20.21 14.85 -16.93
C GLN A 20 20.73 13.53 -16.35
N PRO A 21 20.48 13.27 -15.05
CA PRO A 21 20.90 12.03 -14.44
C PRO A 21 20.26 10.83 -15.16
N LYS A 22 21.00 9.73 -15.25
CA LYS A 22 20.52 8.48 -15.84
C LYS A 22 20.50 7.39 -14.79
N VAL A 23 19.70 6.36 -14.99
CA VAL A 23 19.76 5.15 -14.15
C VAL A 23 20.05 3.93 -15.00
N GLN A 24 20.83 3.01 -14.43
CA GLN A 24 21.06 1.70 -14.98
C GLN A 24 20.56 0.62 -14.03
N LEU A 25 20.15 -0.52 -14.59
CA LEU A 25 19.87 -1.72 -13.82
C LEU A 25 21.17 -2.42 -13.45
N ALA A 26 21.26 -2.87 -12.19
CA ALA A 26 22.34 -3.73 -11.72
C ALA A 26 21.77 -4.89 -10.91
N ALA A 27 22.48 -6.02 -10.90
CA ALA A 27 22.18 -7.12 -9.98
C ALA A 27 22.54 -6.69 -8.55
N THR A 28 21.77 -7.14 -7.57
CA THR A 28 22.07 -6.92 -6.15
C THR A 28 21.82 -8.19 -5.34
N LEU A 29 22.53 -8.31 -4.21
CA LEU A 29 22.23 -9.30 -3.17
C LEU A 29 21.57 -8.66 -1.95
N GLU A 30 21.43 -7.33 -1.94
CA GLU A 30 20.89 -6.55 -0.83
C GLU A 30 19.37 -6.36 -0.98
N PRO A 31 18.54 -7.01 -0.15
CA PRO A 31 17.07 -6.90 -0.26
C PRO A 31 16.55 -5.48 -0.05
N ALA A 32 17.23 -4.65 0.75
CA ALA A 32 16.83 -3.27 0.97
C ALA A 32 16.89 -2.44 -0.32
N ALA A 33 17.88 -2.71 -1.18
CA ALA A 33 18.08 -2.04 -2.47
C ALA A 33 17.27 -2.68 -3.61
N ALA A 34 16.75 -3.90 -3.40
CA ALA A 34 16.02 -4.62 -4.42
C ALA A 34 14.71 -3.91 -4.80
N VAL A 35 14.41 -3.94 -6.10
CA VAL A 35 13.21 -3.33 -6.69
C VAL A 35 12.51 -4.34 -7.59
N ASN A 36 11.21 -4.49 -7.41
CA ASN A 36 10.38 -5.21 -8.36
C ASN A 36 10.16 -4.34 -9.62
N LEU A 37 10.72 -4.77 -10.75
CA LEU A 37 10.68 -3.99 -12.01
C LEU A 37 9.29 -3.86 -12.60
N GLU A 38 8.42 -4.86 -12.42
CA GLU A 38 7.03 -4.80 -12.88
C GLU A 38 6.26 -3.73 -12.10
N TYR A 39 6.40 -3.73 -10.78
CA TYR A 39 5.78 -2.71 -9.92
C TYR A 39 6.33 -1.31 -10.22
N LEU A 40 7.64 -1.21 -10.47
CA LEU A 40 8.27 0.06 -10.84
C LEU A 40 7.75 0.57 -12.19
N ALA A 41 7.64 -0.29 -13.20
CA ALA A 41 7.15 0.08 -14.53
C ALA A 41 5.71 0.60 -14.46
N ILE A 42 4.83 -0.11 -13.75
CA ILE A 42 3.43 0.30 -13.56
C ILE A 42 3.37 1.62 -12.77
N ALA A 43 4.13 1.74 -11.68
CA ALA A 43 4.16 2.97 -10.88
C ALA A 43 4.67 4.18 -11.68
N LEU A 44 5.69 3.99 -12.54
CA LEU A 44 6.17 5.03 -13.45
C LEU A 44 5.08 5.46 -14.44
N GLN A 45 4.34 4.50 -15.01
CA GLN A 45 3.23 4.80 -15.92
C GLN A 45 2.13 5.63 -15.22
N VAL A 46 1.68 5.20 -14.04
CA VAL A 46 0.68 5.95 -13.26
C VAL A 46 1.15 7.37 -12.95
N ARG A 47 2.43 7.54 -12.63
CA ARG A 47 2.98 8.85 -12.29
C ARG A 47 3.22 9.76 -13.50
N ARG A 48 3.42 9.21 -14.69
CA ARG A 48 3.43 9.98 -15.95
C ARG A 48 2.07 10.61 -16.23
N GLU A 49 0.98 9.98 -15.77
CA GLU A 49 -0.38 10.55 -15.80
C GLU A 49 -0.64 11.56 -14.66
N GLY A 50 0.35 11.86 -13.81
CA GLY A 50 0.23 12.77 -12.67
C GLY A 50 -0.49 12.19 -11.46
N LYS A 51 -0.71 10.87 -11.41
CA LYS A 51 -1.48 10.18 -10.36
C LYS A 51 -0.60 9.34 -9.42
N GLU A 52 -1.22 8.65 -8.47
CA GLU A 52 -0.60 7.59 -7.66
C GLU A 52 -1.44 6.31 -7.80
N PRO A 53 -0.85 5.10 -7.72
CA PRO A 53 -1.65 3.88 -7.76
C PRO A 53 -2.61 3.83 -6.57
N TRP A 54 -3.89 3.69 -6.84
CA TRP A 54 -4.92 3.76 -5.81
C TRP A 54 -6.03 2.74 -6.05
N PHE A 55 -6.60 2.26 -4.96
CA PHE A 55 -7.69 1.30 -4.93
C PHE A 55 -8.62 1.58 -3.75
N SER A 56 -9.92 1.39 -3.96
CA SER A 56 -10.93 1.34 -2.90
C SER A 56 -12.04 0.34 -3.20
N LEU A 57 -12.77 -0.02 -2.14
CA LEU A 57 -14.08 -0.64 -2.24
C LEU A 57 -15.13 0.42 -1.94
N ASP A 58 -15.84 0.85 -2.99
CA ASP A 58 -16.86 1.89 -2.90
C ASP A 58 -18.26 1.24 -2.86
N PRO A 59 -19.20 1.76 -2.07
CA PRO A 59 -20.57 1.25 -2.10
C PRO A 59 -21.18 1.50 -3.49
N VAL A 60 -21.87 0.49 -4.04
CA VAL A 60 -22.66 0.65 -5.25
C VAL A 60 -23.84 1.56 -4.90
N ALA A 61 -23.83 2.78 -5.45
CA ALA A 61 -24.96 3.68 -5.34
C ALA A 61 -26.22 2.97 -5.86
N ARG A 62 -27.19 2.75 -4.96
CA ARG A 62 -28.55 2.37 -5.33
C ARG A 62 -29.38 3.64 -5.32
N ASP A 63 -30.32 3.74 -6.27
CA ASP A 63 -31.39 4.73 -6.16
C ASP A 63 -32.23 4.39 -4.91
N GLY A 64 -31.95 5.08 -3.79
CA GLY A 64 -32.53 4.80 -2.47
C GLY A 64 -31.83 5.58 -1.35
N PRO A 65 -32.37 5.57 -0.11
CA PRO A 65 -31.75 6.30 1.00
C PRO A 65 -30.33 5.78 1.25
N VAL A 66 -29.40 6.70 1.55
CA VAL A 66 -27.94 6.51 1.77
C VAL A 66 -27.60 5.60 2.98
N GLN A 67 -28.57 4.83 3.47
CA GLN A 67 -28.57 4.12 4.75
C GLN A 67 -28.45 2.60 4.59
N ASP A 68 -28.34 2.07 3.36
CA ASP A 68 -28.12 0.63 3.15
C ASP A 68 -26.67 0.26 3.47
N LEU A 69 -26.39 -0.05 4.74
CA LEU A 69 -25.11 -0.59 5.21
C LEU A 69 -24.79 -1.98 4.61
N THR A 70 -25.75 -2.59 3.89
CA THR A 70 -25.58 -3.87 3.18
C THR A 70 -25.38 -3.68 1.67
N ALA A 71 -25.18 -2.45 1.22
CA ALA A 71 -24.91 -2.16 -0.18
C ALA A 71 -23.69 -2.96 -0.67
N MET A 72 -23.83 -3.59 -1.82
CA MET A 72 -22.72 -4.27 -2.50
C MET A 72 -21.58 -3.28 -2.72
N GLN A 73 -20.34 -3.73 -2.54
CA GLN A 73 -19.16 -2.92 -2.83
C GLN A 73 -18.65 -3.19 -4.25
N LYS A 74 -18.20 -2.13 -4.92
CA LYS A 74 -17.55 -2.17 -6.23
C LYS A 74 -16.07 -1.86 -6.07
N LYS A 75 -15.22 -2.62 -6.75
CA LYS A 75 -13.80 -2.33 -6.90
C LYS A 75 -13.62 -1.04 -7.72
N HIS A 76 -12.93 -0.07 -7.17
CA HIS A 76 -12.57 1.17 -7.85
C HIS A 76 -11.06 1.32 -7.85
N PHE A 77 -10.50 1.56 -9.03
CA PHE A 77 -9.07 1.72 -9.24
C PHE A 77 -8.81 3.09 -9.85
N GLU A 78 -7.71 3.72 -9.43
CA GLU A 78 -7.24 4.94 -10.07
C GLU A 78 -5.73 4.83 -10.39
N PRO A 79 -5.35 4.89 -11.68
CA PRO A 79 -6.22 4.92 -12.87
C PRO A 79 -6.97 3.60 -13.12
N GLU A 80 -8.08 3.66 -13.87
CA GLU A 80 -9.00 2.51 -14.09
C GLU A 80 -8.29 1.28 -14.69
N TRP A 81 -7.31 1.50 -15.57
CA TRP A 81 -6.56 0.42 -16.21
C TRP A 81 -5.72 -0.42 -15.24
N LEU A 82 -5.49 0.04 -13.99
CA LEU A 82 -4.84 -0.80 -12.97
C LEU A 82 -5.61 -2.10 -12.72
N ALA A 83 -6.94 -2.10 -12.91
CA ALA A 83 -7.79 -3.26 -12.70
C ALA A 83 -7.37 -4.51 -13.49
N SER A 84 -6.63 -4.34 -14.59
CA SER A 84 -6.12 -5.42 -15.43
C SER A 84 -4.60 -5.62 -15.30
N THR A 85 -4.03 -5.28 -14.14
CA THR A 85 -2.59 -5.40 -13.87
C THR A 85 -2.33 -6.15 -12.58
N SER A 86 -1.13 -6.70 -12.45
CA SER A 86 -0.66 -7.34 -11.21
C SER A 86 -0.71 -6.40 -9.99
N VAL A 87 -0.51 -5.10 -10.21
CA VAL A 87 -0.63 -4.07 -9.16
C VAL A 87 -2.07 -3.89 -8.71
N GLY A 88 -3.04 -3.87 -9.64
CA GLY A 88 -4.46 -3.81 -9.27
C GLY A 88 -4.90 -5.04 -8.48
N ASP A 89 -4.52 -6.23 -8.92
CA ASP A 89 -4.79 -7.47 -8.19
C ASP A 89 -4.18 -7.45 -6.79
N LEU A 90 -2.92 -7.01 -6.67
CA LEU A 90 -2.23 -6.88 -5.39
C LEU A 90 -2.94 -5.89 -4.44
N LEU A 91 -3.33 -4.72 -4.95
CA LEU A 91 -4.02 -3.70 -4.15
C LEU A 91 -5.34 -4.23 -3.59
N PHE A 92 -6.13 -4.92 -4.43
CA PHE A 92 -7.37 -5.55 -3.99
C PHE A 92 -7.11 -6.68 -2.98
N GLN A 93 -6.18 -7.59 -3.28
CA GLN A 93 -5.87 -8.72 -2.40
C GLN A 93 -5.36 -8.26 -1.04
N ALA A 94 -4.49 -7.24 -0.99
CA ALA A 94 -3.98 -6.71 0.26
C ALA A 94 -5.11 -6.15 1.13
N ASP A 95 -5.98 -5.32 0.54
CA ASP A 95 -7.14 -4.74 1.20
C ASP A 95 -8.17 -5.79 1.67
N TYR A 96 -8.37 -6.84 0.88
CA TYR A 96 -9.22 -7.98 1.26
C TYR A 96 -8.63 -8.76 2.44
N HIS A 97 -7.34 -9.11 2.38
CA HIS A 97 -6.67 -9.81 3.47
C HIS A 97 -6.59 -8.99 4.76
N LEU A 98 -6.47 -7.66 4.66
CA LEU A 98 -6.56 -6.80 5.84
C LEU A 98 -7.89 -6.99 6.56
N LYS A 99 -8.99 -7.06 5.81
CA LYS A 99 -10.34 -7.28 6.35
C LYS A 99 -10.50 -8.67 6.95
N GLU A 100 -10.03 -9.73 6.27
CA GLU A 100 -10.09 -11.09 6.84
C GLU A 100 -9.35 -11.17 8.18
N LEU A 101 -8.16 -10.58 8.25
CA LEU A 101 -7.38 -10.53 9.48
C LEU A 101 -8.06 -9.67 10.55
N SER A 102 -8.59 -8.50 10.21
CA SER A 102 -9.25 -7.63 11.19
C SER A 102 -10.52 -8.26 11.73
N MET A 103 -11.28 -8.97 10.90
CA MET A 103 -12.51 -9.68 11.28
C MET A 103 -12.24 -11.03 11.96
N GLY A 104 -10.99 -11.47 12.10
CA GLY A 104 -10.68 -12.74 12.75
C GLY A 104 -11.07 -13.98 11.95
N GLU A 105 -11.30 -13.83 10.64
CA GLU A 105 -11.61 -14.93 9.71
C GLU A 105 -10.39 -15.83 9.43
N CYS A 106 -9.20 -15.36 9.80
CA CYS A 106 -7.94 -16.06 9.63
C CYS A 106 -7.05 -15.93 10.87
N ASP A 107 -6.17 -16.90 11.07
CA ASP A 107 -5.16 -16.86 12.13
C ASP A 107 -4.28 -15.60 12.00
N GLN A 108 -4.11 -14.92 13.14
CA GLN A 108 -3.25 -13.75 13.20
C GLN A 108 -1.80 -14.13 12.90
N PRO A 109 -1.13 -13.41 11.99
CA PRO A 109 0.26 -13.68 11.65
C PRO A 109 1.20 -13.44 12.82
N VAL A 110 0.79 -12.76 13.90
CA VAL A 110 1.61 -12.49 15.09
C VAL A 110 0.95 -13.11 16.32
N VAL A 111 1.73 -13.87 17.09
CA VAL A 111 1.23 -14.55 18.29
C VAL A 111 0.78 -13.52 19.32
N GLY A 112 -0.45 -13.67 19.80
CA GLY A 112 -1.05 -12.78 20.81
C GLY A 112 -1.65 -11.49 20.25
N MET A 113 -1.46 -11.21 18.95
CA MET A 113 -2.20 -10.14 18.27
C MET A 113 -3.68 -10.52 18.21
N ARG A 114 -4.55 -9.54 18.47
CA ARG A 114 -6.00 -9.72 18.52
C ARG A 114 -6.66 -9.16 17.27
N SER A 115 -7.79 -9.72 16.87
CA SER A 115 -8.66 -9.18 15.84
C SER A 115 -9.46 -7.96 16.36
N CYS A 116 -10.10 -7.21 15.47
CA CYS A 116 -11.02 -6.16 15.90
C CYS A 116 -12.26 -6.72 16.60
N LEU A 117 -12.68 -7.95 16.28
CA LEU A 117 -13.79 -8.63 16.96
C LEU A 117 -13.41 -9.02 18.40
N ASP A 118 -12.20 -9.51 18.64
CA ASP A 118 -11.72 -9.82 20.00
C ASP A 118 -11.69 -8.57 20.90
N TYR A 119 -11.44 -7.40 20.30
CA TYR A 119 -11.52 -6.11 20.99
C TYR A 119 -12.97 -5.66 21.21
N ALA A 120 -13.88 -5.99 20.27
CA ALA A 120 -15.28 -5.64 20.32
C ALA A 120 -16.09 -6.48 21.30
N GLU A 121 -15.71 -7.74 21.59
CA GLU A 121 -16.39 -8.58 22.60
C GLU A 121 -16.39 -7.93 24.01
N ALA A 122 -15.51 -6.95 24.25
CA ALA A 122 -15.54 -6.13 25.47
C ALA A 122 -16.66 -5.07 25.50
N SER A 123 -17.37 -4.84 24.39
CA SER A 123 -18.40 -3.80 24.19
C SER A 123 -19.63 -4.34 23.44
N GLN A 124 -20.85 -4.09 23.94
CA GLN A 124 -22.09 -4.54 23.28
C GLN A 124 -22.62 -3.56 22.21
N GLU A 125 -21.85 -2.54 21.82
CA GLU A 125 -22.30 -1.50 20.91
C GLU A 125 -22.08 -1.89 19.44
N GLN A 126 -23.07 -1.64 18.59
CA GLN A 126 -22.89 -1.68 17.14
C GLN A 126 -22.04 -0.48 16.70
N TRP A 127 -21.01 -0.75 15.91
CA TRP A 127 -20.10 0.28 15.40
C TRP A 127 -19.80 0.04 13.92
N ASN A 128 -19.38 1.10 13.22
CA ASN A 128 -18.91 1.05 11.83
C ASN A 128 -17.52 1.68 11.77
N ALA A 129 -16.66 1.16 10.90
CA ALA A 129 -15.35 1.74 10.66
C ALA A 129 -14.81 1.38 9.28
N ARG A 130 -13.86 2.20 8.81
CA ARG A 130 -13.00 1.86 7.67
C ARG A 130 -11.58 1.71 8.15
N GLU A 131 -10.84 0.85 7.48
CA GLU A 131 -9.40 0.71 7.62
C GLU A 131 -8.75 0.64 6.24
N TRP A 132 -7.51 1.12 6.15
CA TRP A 132 -6.74 1.12 4.90
C TRP A 132 -5.24 1.16 5.17
N PHE A 133 -4.44 0.69 4.20
CA PHE A 133 -3.00 0.81 4.26
C PHE A 133 -2.52 2.23 3.99
N LYS A 134 -1.46 2.64 4.67
CA LYS A 134 -0.82 3.93 4.46
C LYS A 134 0.70 3.85 4.51
N VAL A 135 1.33 4.62 3.62
CA VAL A 135 2.77 4.90 3.70
C VAL A 135 2.99 6.03 4.71
N ARG A 136 3.54 5.71 5.88
CA ARG A 136 3.82 6.66 6.98
C ARG A 136 5.14 7.39 6.79
N LYS A 137 6.10 6.76 6.12
CA LYS A 137 7.40 7.34 5.78
C LYS A 137 7.84 6.81 4.42
N ALA A 138 8.41 7.67 3.58
CA ALA A 138 8.87 7.36 2.25
C ALA A 138 10.12 8.19 1.93
N GLU A 139 11.24 7.53 1.64
CA GLU A 139 12.51 8.15 1.30
C GLU A 139 13.21 7.34 0.21
N VAL A 140 14.11 7.98 -0.55
CA VAL A 140 15.08 7.30 -1.40
C VAL A 140 16.46 7.70 -0.89
N HIS A 141 17.24 6.73 -0.44
CA HIS A 141 18.62 6.95 -0.01
C HIS A 141 19.55 6.66 -1.18
N LEU A 142 20.70 7.35 -1.22
CA LEU A 142 21.75 7.11 -2.21
C LEU A 142 22.94 6.46 -1.50
N SER A 143 23.34 5.27 -1.93
CA SER A 143 24.53 4.61 -1.40
C SER A 143 25.82 5.25 -1.91
N GLN A 144 26.97 4.84 -1.34
CA GLN A 144 28.29 5.26 -1.82
C GLN A 144 28.53 4.85 -3.28
N ASP A 145 28.02 3.68 -3.68
CA ASP A 145 28.08 3.14 -5.04
C ASP A 145 26.94 3.67 -5.93
N HIS A 146 26.31 4.77 -5.54
CA HIS A 146 25.22 5.43 -6.24
C HIS A 146 23.95 4.57 -6.44
N VAL A 147 23.77 3.53 -5.63
CA VAL A 147 22.54 2.73 -5.65
C VAL A 147 21.41 3.52 -5.01
N LEU A 148 20.25 3.57 -5.67
CA LEU A 148 19.02 4.13 -5.12
C LEU A 148 18.33 3.08 -4.24
N ILE A 149 18.22 3.38 -2.95
CA ILE A 149 17.65 2.48 -1.94
C ILE A 149 16.30 3.06 -1.50
N PRO A 150 15.16 2.51 -1.97
CA PRO A 150 13.85 2.97 -1.54
C PRO A 150 13.55 2.47 -0.12
N PHE A 151 13.20 3.41 0.76
CA PHE A 151 12.83 3.14 2.15
C PHE A 151 11.39 3.56 2.41
N VAL A 152 10.59 2.64 2.94
CA VAL A 152 9.20 2.93 3.35
C VAL A 152 8.93 2.42 4.76
N ARG A 153 8.09 3.14 5.51
CA ARG A 153 7.39 2.59 6.67
C ARG A 153 5.91 2.56 6.36
N MET A 154 5.36 1.36 6.30
CA MET A 154 3.95 1.13 6.09
C MET A 154 3.19 1.12 7.43
N GLY A 155 1.87 1.15 7.35
CA GLY A 155 0.98 0.98 8.47
C GLY A 155 -0.46 0.84 7.98
N VAL A 156 -1.37 0.75 8.94
CA VAL A 156 -2.81 0.75 8.73
C VAL A 156 -3.38 1.93 9.50
N GLU A 157 -4.27 2.68 8.86
CA GLU A 157 -5.12 3.67 9.52
C GLU A 157 -6.54 3.16 9.59
N ALA A 158 -7.26 3.58 10.63
CA ALA A 158 -8.67 3.30 10.78
C ALA A 158 -9.43 4.54 11.24
N ARG A 159 -10.68 4.63 10.82
CA ARG A 159 -11.63 5.68 11.22
C ARG A 159 -12.97 5.03 11.57
N GLU A 160 -13.47 5.38 12.75
CA GLU A 160 -14.87 5.18 13.12
C GLU A 160 -15.76 5.94 12.14
N GLN A 161 -16.87 5.33 11.78
CA GLN A 161 -17.89 5.93 10.94
C GLN A 161 -19.19 6.07 11.72
N VAL A 162 -19.85 7.21 11.50
CA VAL A 162 -21.16 7.54 12.06
C VAL A 162 -22.18 7.60 10.93
N VAL A 163 -23.40 7.20 11.24
CA VAL A 163 -24.54 7.28 10.32
C VAL A 163 -25.36 8.50 10.69
N ASP A 164 -25.61 9.37 9.72
CA ASP A 164 -26.53 10.51 9.87
C ASP A 164 -27.54 10.60 8.71
N VAL A 165 -28.21 11.74 8.61
CA VAL A 165 -29.17 12.04 7.53
C VAL A 165 -28.52 12.07 6.13
N MET A 166 -27.21 12.28 6.04
CA MET A 166 -26.42 12.28 4.80
C MET A 166 -25.82 10.90 4.50
N GLY A 167 -25.91 9.94 5.43
CA GLY A 167 -25.43 8.58 5.30
C GLY A 167 -24.21 8.28 6.17
N LEU A 168 -23.42 7.30 5.76
CA LEU A 168 -22.24 6.85 6.48
C LEU A 168 -21.04 7.75 6.17
N HIS A 169 -20.45 8.38 7.19
CA HIS A 169 -19.27 9.23 7.04
C HIS A 169 -18.30 9.07 8.21
N ASP A 170 -17.04 9.47 8.02
CA ASP A 170 -16.03 9.35 9.08
C ASP A 170 -16.36 10.28 10.26
N ALA A 171 -16.22 9.75 11.47
CA ALA A 171 -16.35 10.54 12.69
C ALA A 171 -15.30 11.68 12.69
N PRO A 172 -15.65 12.92 13.08
CA PRO A 172 -14.70 14.04 13.16
C PRO A 172 -13.50 13.73 14.06
N MET A 173 -13.73 12.94 15.11
CA MET A 173 -12.70 12.41 15.99
C MET A 173 -12.99 10.93 16.21
N THR A 174 -12.00 10.10 15.89
CA THR A 174 -12.07 8.67 16.12
C THR A 174 -11.64 8.35 17.54
N ARG A 175 -12.47 7.60 18.27
CA ARG A 175 -12.15 7.21 19.64
C ARG A 175 -10.91 6.30 19.69
N PRO A 176 -9.94 6.53 20.60
CA PRO A 176 -8.71 5.76 20.64
C PRO A 176 -8.91 4.31 21.11
N ASP A 177 -9.99 4.03 21.83
CA ASP A 177 -10.40 2.71 22.30
C ASP A 177 -11.29 1.95 21.30
N HIS A 178 -11.63 2.55 20.16
CA HIS A 178 -12.41 1.91 19.11
C HIS A 178 -11.73 0.60 18.64
N PRO A 179 -12.44 -0.55 18.56
CA PRO A 179 -11.85 -1.85 18.25
C PRO A 179 -10.98 -1.86 16.98
N MET A 180 -11.50 -1.29 15.89
CA MET A 180 -10.77 -1.15 14.63
C MET A 180 -9.50 -0.29 14.74
N VAL A 181 -9.51 0.75 15.57
CA VAL A 181 -8.32 1.60 15.80
C VAL A 181 -7.26 0.85 16.58
N ARG A 182 -7.66 0.10 17.61
CA ARG A 182 -6.74 -0.72 18.38
C ARG A 182 -6.07 -1.77 17.51
N TYR A 183 -6.85 -2.44 16.66
CA TYR A 183 -6.34 -3.37 15.66
C TYR A 183 -5.36 -2.69 14.69
N ALA A 184 -5.74 -1.58 14.06
CA ALA A 184 -4.87 -0.84 13.12
C ALA A 184 -3.55 -0.38 13.76
N GLN A 185 -3.58 0.04 15.03
CA GLN A 185 -2.38 0.40 15.79
C GLN A 185 -1.47 -0.80 16.02
N GLU A 186 -2.03 -1.95 16.39
CA GLU A 186 -1.27 -3.19 16.61
C GLU A 186 -0.70 -3.74 15.30
N PHE A 187 -1.51 -3.74 14.22
CA PHE A 187 -1.06 -4.08 12.88
C PHE A 187 0.10 -3.20 12.45
N THR A 188 -0.02 -1.87 12.65
CA THR A 188 1.04 -0.92 12.31
C THR A 188 2.33 -1.18 13.09
N LYS A 189 2.25 -1.50 14.38
CA LYS A 189 3.43 -1.83 15.20
C LYS A 189 4.13 -3.10 14.70
N ASN A 190 3.36 -4.05 14.19
CA ASN A 190 3.84 -5.35 13.74
C ASN A 190 4.01 -5.46 12.22
N PHE A 191 3.82 -4.37 11.47
CA PHE A 191 3.67 -4.41 10.00
C PHE A 191 4.78 -5.21 9.32
N ASP A 192 6.04 -4.96 9.69
CA ASP A 192 7.18 -5.64 9.07
C ASP A 192 7.16 -7.15 9.34
N LEU A 193 6.85 -7.56 10.56
CA LEU A 193 6.72 -8.98 10.90
C LEU A 193 5.55 -9.64 10.15
N ILE A 194 4.44 -8.91 9.98
CA ILE A 194 3.28 -9.37 9.21
C ILE A 194 3.65 -9.54 7.74
N ALA A 195 4.38 -8.58 7.16
CA ALA A 195 4.88 -8.66 5.80
C ALA A 195 5.73 -9.92 5.60
N GLU A 196 6.65 -10.24 6.51
CA GLU A 196 7.46 -11.47 6.41
C GLU A 196 6.64 -12.77 6.47
N ARG A 197 5.40 -12.74 6.99
CA ARG A 197 4.53 -13.92 7.18
C ARG A 197 3.33 -13.97 6.24
N ARG A 198 3.08 -12.91 5.48
CA ARG A 198 1.96 -12.77 4.54
C ARG A 198 2.48 -12.15 3.26
N SER A 199 2.66 -12.98 2.24
CA SER A 199 3.24 -12.58 0.94
C SER A 199 2.55 -11.37 0.32
N VAL A 200 1.22 -11.29 0.39
CA VAL A 200 0.46 -10.14 -0.13
C VAL A 200 0.86 -8.82 0.55
N ILE A 201 1.12 -8.83 1.86
CA ILE A 201 1.51 -7.64 2.63
C ILE A 201 2.98 -7.29 2.34
N PHE A 202 3.84 -8.30 2.16
CA PHE A 202 5.20 -8.12 1.63
C PHE A 202 5.17 -7.42 0.27
N HIS A 203 4.39 -7.93 -0.68
CA HIS A 203 4.31 -7.38 -2.03
C HIS A 203 3.73 -5.96 -2.02
N LEU A 204 2.77 -5.65 -1.14
CA LEU A 204 2.28 -4.28 -0.96
C LEU A 204 3.39 -3.32 -0.50
N ARG A 205 4.28 -3.77 0.41
CA ARG A 205 5.47 -2.99 0.82
C ARG A 205 6.43 -2.78 -0.35
N GLU A 206 6.66 -3.80 -1.18
CA GLU A 206 7.52 -3.69 -2.36
C GLU A 206 6.92 -2.76 -3.43
N LEU A 207 5.60 -2.77 -3.61
CA LEU A 207 4.89 -1.81 -4.46
C LEU A 207 5.05 -0.37 -3.94
N ALA A 208 4.98 -0.17 -2.63
CA ALA A 208 5.22 1.16 -2.04
C ALA A 208 6.65 1.64 -2.28
N LYS A 209 7.66 0.75 -2.12
CA LYS A 209 9.07 1.06 -2.48
C LYS A 209 9.20 1.48 -3.95
N ALA A 210 8.62 0.70 -4.86
CA ALA A 210 8.63 1.00 -6.29
C ALA A 210 7.94 2.34 -6.61
N SER A 211 6.82 2.64 -5.93
CA SER A 211 6.06 3.88 -6.11
C SER A 211 6.82 5.13 -5.64
N VAL A 212 7.56 5.01 -4.54
CA VAL A 212 8.45 6.08 -4.04
C VAL A 212 9.62 6.32 -4.99
N LEU A 213 10.20 5.24 -5.51
CA LEU A 213 11.28 5.33 -6.48
C LEU A 213 10.81 5.96 -7.80
N ALA A 214 9.66 5.54 -8.34
CA ALA A 214 9.04 6.15 -9.51
C ALA A 214 8.82 7.66 -9.33
N LYS A 215 8.32 8.07 -8.17
CA LYS A 215 8.15 9.49 -7.81
C LYS A 215 9.48 10.24 -7.81
N PHE A 216 10.52 9.65 -7.24
CA PHE A 216 11.86 10.24 -7.23
C PHE A 216 12.39 10.42 -8.65
N LEU A 217 12.38 9.37 -9.49
CA LEU A 217 12.90 9.39 -10.85
C LEU A 217 12.23 10.47 -11.72
N ILE A 218 10.90 10.58 -11.65
CA ILE A 218 10.14 11.59 -12.40
C ILE A 218 10.45 13.01 -11.89
N LYS A 219 10.51 13.22 -10.57
CA LYS A 219 10.82 14.53 -10.00
C LYS A 219 12.26 14.98 -10.30
N ALA A 220 13.21 14.06 -10.27
CA ALA A 220 14.59 14.29 -10.59
C ALA A 220 14.85 14.37 -12.11
N LYS A 221 13.82 14.21 -12.95
CA LYS A 221 13.92 14.20 -14.42
C LYS A 221 14.98 13.23 -14.93
N VAL A 222 15.06 12.07 -14.28
CA VAL A 222 16.00 11.02 -14.66
C VAL A 222 15.59 10.46 -16.01
N HIS A 223 16.52 10.43 -16.96
CA HIS A 223 16.31 9.71 -18.21
C HIS A 223 16.35 8.20 -17.93
N LEU A 224 15.23 7.54 -18.22
CA LEU A 224 15.16 6.10 -18.29
C LEU A 224 15.63 5.72 -19.69
N ASP A 225 16.73 4.98 -19.82
CA ASP A 225 17.10 4.44 -21.12
C ASP A 225 16.02 3.43 -21.55
N ASP A 226 15.47 3.61 -22.75
CA ASP A 226 14.62 2.62 -23.39
C ASP A 226 15.53 1.44 -23.79
N ALA A 227 15.50 0.36 -23.01
CA ALA A 227 16.24 -0.85 -23.32
C ALA A 227 15.68 -1.55 -24.57
#